data_AF-A0A659UQ70-F1
#
_entry.id   AF-A0A659UQ70-F1
#
_cell.length_a   1.000
_cell.length_b   1.000
_cell.length_c   1.000
_cell.angle_alpha   90.00
_cell.angle_beta   90.00
_cell.angle_gamma   90.00
#
_symmetry.space_group_name_H-M   'P 1'
#
loop_
_entity.id
_entity.type
_entity.pdbx_description
1 polymer ?
#
loop_
_entity_poly.entity_id
_entity_poly.type
_entity_poly.pdbx_seq_one_letter_code
_entity_poly.pdbx_strand_id
1 'polypeptide(L)'
;ATMVADARCVVAAAKGNGKKLVIGYILRHHPSWIRLIAEARKLGGPYVFRMNLNQQSSGPTWETHKQLMQTTSPIVDCGVHYLDVMLQITDAKPVEVRGMGVRLTDEVAPSMYNYGHLQVLFDDGSVGWYEAGWGPMISETAFFVKDVMSP
;
A
#
# COMPACT_ATOMS: atom_id res chain seq x y z
N ALA A 1 12.35 9.69 -2.81
CA ALA A 1 13.08 8.63 -3.52
C ALA A 1 12.06 7.68 -4.11
N THR A 2 12.02 7.56 -5.43
CA THR A 2 11.08 6.66 -6.15
C THR A 2 11.79 5.42 -6.70
N MET A 3 13.13 5.40 -6.69
CA MET A 3 13.97 4.26 -7.04
C MET A 3 14.78 3.76 -5.84
N VAL A 4 15.14 2.48 -5.85
CA VAL A 4 15.97 1.85 -4.80
C VAL A 4 17.32 2.54 -4.66
N ALA A 5 17.94 2.95 -5.77
CA ALA A 5 19.22 3.67 -5.76
C ALA A 5 19.10 4.99 -4.99
N ASP A 6 18.06 5.78 -5.26
CA ASP A 6 17.81 7.04 -4.56
C ASP A 6 17.59 6.83 -3.07
N ALA A 7 16.83 5.78 -2.70
CA ALA A 7 16.60 5.44 -1.31
C ALA A 7 17.91 5.12 -0.59
N ARG A 8 18.82 4.38 -1.23
CA ARG A 8 20.16 4.09 -0.71
C ARG A 8 20.99 5.37 -0.55
N CYS A 9 20.93 6.30 -1.50
CA CYS A 9 21.60 7.59 -1.41
C CYS A 9 21.09 8.42 -0.21
N VAL A 10 19.78 8.46 0.02
CA VAL A 10 19.19 9.16 1.18
C VAL A 10 19.67 8.55 2.50
N VAL A 11 19.71 7.21 2.60
CA VAL A 11 20.24 6.50 3.78
C VAL A 11 21.73 6.80 3.98
N ALA A 12 22.53 6.77 2.92
CA ALA A 12 23.96 7.06 2.97
C ALA A 12 24.23 8.50 3.42
N ALA A 13 23.47 9.48 2.90
CA ALA A 13 23.57 10.87 3.29
C ALA A 13 23.25 11.08 4.77
N ALA A 14 22.18 10.45 5.28
CA ALA A 14 21.83 10.52 6.70
C ALA A 14 22.95 9.97 7.60
N LYS A 15 23.52 8.81 7.23
CA LYS A 15 24.65 8.19 7.96
C LYS A 15 25.91 9.06 7.91
N GLY A 16 26.29 9.55 6.72
CA GLY A 16 27.49 10.38 6.54
C GLY A 16 27.44 11.71 7.29
N ASN A 17 26.24 12.23 7.54
CA ASN A 17 26.03 13.47 8.29
C ASN A 17 25.66 13.25 9.77
N GLY A 18 25.66 12.01 10.26
CA GLY A 18 25.27 11.68 11.63
C GLY A 18 23.84 12.13 11.99
N LYS A 19 22.91 12.09 11.03
CA LYS A 19 21.51 12.50 11.22
C LYS A 19 20.60 11.28 11.34
N LYS A 20 19.52 11.44 12.11
CA LYS A 20 18.42 10.46 12.15
C LYS A 20 17.56 10.62 10.89
N LEU A 21 17.22 9.51 10.26
CA LEU A 21 16.29 9.43 9.14
C LEU A 21 15.12 8.54 9.56
N VAL A 22 13.89 9.03 9.37
CA VAL A 22 12.65 8.31 9.70
C VAL A 22 11.75 8.34 8.48
N ILE A 23 11.08 7.22 8.20
CA ILE A 23 10.06 7.13 7.17
C ILE A 23 8.69 7.38 7.83
N GLY A 24 7.90 8.28 7.25
CA GLY A 24 6.61 8.71 7.77
C GLY A 24 5.48 7.69 7.60
N TYR A 25 5.66 6.45 8.06
CA TYR A 25 4.60 5.44 8.06
C TYR A 25 3.53 5.76 9.11
N ILE A 26 2.59 6.63 8.75
CA ILE A 26 1.58 7.18 9.69
C ILE A 26 0.73 6.09 10.37
N LEU A 27 0.48 4.96 9.69
CA LEU A 27 -0.32 3.86 10.26
C LEU A 27 0.35 3.23 11.50
N ARG A 28 1.67 3.31 11.63
CA ARG A 28 2.39 2.84 12.84
C ARG A 28 2.05 3.63 14.10
N HIS A 29 1.48 4.82 13.93
CA HIS A 29 1.13 5.73 15.02
C HIS A 29 -0.38 5.82 15.27
N HIS A 30 -1.20 5.22 14.41
CA HIS A 30 -2.65 5.29 14.56
C HIS A 30 -3.15 4.20 15.53
N PRO A 31 -3.84 4.53 16.63
CA PRO A 31 -4.21 3.56 17.68
C PRO A 31 -4.94 2.31 17.18
N SER A 32 -5.89 2.48 16.25
CA SER A 32 -6.63 1.34 15.67
C SER A 32 -5.73 0.37 14.91
N TRP A 33 -4.68 0.87 14.24
CA TRP A 33 -3.73 0.05 13.48
C TRP A 33 -2.76 -0.68 14.40
N ILE A 34 -2.27 0.01 15.43
CA ILE A 34 -1.45 -0.61 16.50
C ILE A 34 -2.23 -1.78 17.12
N ARG A 35 -3.51 -1.55 17.46
CA ARG A 35 -4.37 -2.60 18.02
C ARG A 35 -4.60 -3.73 17.02
N LEU A 36 -4.94 -3.44 15.77
CA LEU A 36 -5.15 -4.44 14.72
C LEU A 36 -3.92 -5.35 14.57
N ILE A 37 -2.73 -4.77 14.48
CA ILE A 37 -1.47 -5.51 14.35
C ILE A 37 -1.26 -6.40 15.58
N ALA A 38 -1.44 -5.86 16.80
CA ALA A 38 -1.25 -6.61 18.03
C ALA A 38 -2.23 -7.79 18.16
N GLU A 39 -3.49 -7.63 17.74
CA GLU A 39 -4.46 -8.74 17.76
C GLU A 39 -4.18 -9.76 16.66
N ALA A 40 -3.87 -9.32 15.44
CA ALA A 40 -3.54 -10.22 14.33
C ALA A 40 -2.32 -11.11 14.66
N ARG A 41 -1.29 -10.56 15.31
CA ARG A 41 -0.12 -11.34 15.74
C ARG A 41 -0.46 -12.47 16.71
N LYS A 42 -1.51 -12.34 17.52
CA LYS A 42 -1.94 -13.40 18.45
C LYS A 42 -2.57 -14.60 17.75
N LEU A 43 -3.05 -14.42 16.52
CA LEU A 43 -3.70 -15.49 15.75
C LEU A 43 -2.69 -16.56 15.27
N GLY A 44 -1.43 -16.15 15.02
CA GLY A 44 -0.41 -17.01 14.42
C GLY A 44 -0.57 -17.18 12.91
N GLY A 45 0.53 -17.45 12.21
CA GLY A 45 0.55 -17.67 10.77
C GLY A 45 0.28 -19.13 10.37
N PRO A 46 0.12 -19.43 9.07
CA PRO A 46 0.18 -18.48 7.95
C PRO A 46 -1.01 -17.54 7.92
N TYR A 47 -0.80 -16.34 7.39
CA TYR A 47 -1.81 -15.28 7.31
C TYR A 47 -2.35 -15.12 5.90
N VAL A 48 -3.64 -14.83 5.79
CA VAL A 48 -4.23 -14.22 4.59
C VAL A 48 -4.50 -12.75 4.91
N PHE A 49 -3.75 -11.85 4.28
CA PHE A 49 -3.98 -10.42 4.36
C PHE A 49 -4.85 -9.97 3.20
N ARG A 50 -6.03 -9.43 3.48
CA ARG A 50 -6.93 -8.86 2.46
C ARG A 50 -7.24 -7.42 2.81
N MET A 51 -6.63 -6.49 2.08
CA MET A 51 -6.77 -5.06 2.35
C MET A 51 -7.06 -4.30 1.07
N ASN A 52 -7.94 -3.31 1.08
CA ASN A 52 -8.07 -2.40 -0.06
C ASN A 52 -8.32 -0.95 0.35
N LEU A 53 -7.92 0.00 -0.49
CA LEU A 53 -8.29 1.40 -0.32
C LEU A 53 -8.73 1.95 -1.66
N ASN A 54 -9.99 1.71 -1.98
CA ASN A 54 -10.63 2.29 -3.15
C ASN A 54 -11.24 3.63 -2.73
N GLN A 55 -10.75 4.73 -3.30
CA GLN A 55 -11.18 6.08 -2.97
C GLN A 55 -11.99 6.65 -4.13
N GLN A 56 -13.28 6.82 -3.87
CA GLN A 56 -14.12 7.59 -4.76
C GLN A 56 -13.69 9.05 -4.77
N SER A 57 -13.78 9.67 -5.94
CA SER A 57 -13.54 11.11 -6.07
C SER A 57 -14.34 11.68 -7.23
N SER A 58 -14.74 12.94 -7.12
CA SER A 58 -15.53 13.67 -8.11
C SER A 58 -15.26 15.16 -8.01
N GLY A 59 -15.39 15.89 -9.13
CA GLY A 59 -15.13 17.33 -9.15
C GLY A 59 -13.73 17.67 -8.60
N PRO A 60 -13.60 18.60 -7.64
CA PRO A 60 -12.29 19.01 -7.13
C PRO A 60 -11.43 17.88 -6.56
N THR A 61 -12.03 16.85 -5.95
CA THR A 61 -11.25 15.73 -5.41
C THR A 61 -10.72 14.81 -6.50
N TRP A 62 -11.43 14.72 -7.64
CA TRP A 62 -10.93 14.00 -8.80
C TRP A 62 -9.76 14.74 -9.44
N GLU A 63 -9.82 16.07 -9.52
CA GLU A 63 -8.68 16.88 -9.97
C GLU A 63 -7.44 16.65 -9.11
N THR A 64 -7.59 16.56 -7.79
CA THR A 64 -6.48 16.20 -6.88
C THR A 64 -5.89 14.82 -7.21
N HIS A 65 -6.71 13.79 -7.38
CA HIS A 65 -6.20 12.46 -7.77
C HIS A 65 -5.51 12.49 -9.14
N LYS A 66 -6.02 13.23 -10.12
CA LYS A 66 -5.35 13.40 -11.42
C LYS A 66 -3.99 14.08 -11.28
N GLN A 67 -3.85 15.06 -10.39
CA GLN A 67 -2.55 15.69 -10.09
C GLN A 67 -1.58 14.71 -9.42
N LEU A 68 -2.04 13.92 -8.44
CA LEU A 68 -1.20 12.88 -7.82
C LEU A 68 -0.71 11.86 -8.85
N MET A 69 -1.59 11.44 -9.76
CA MET A 69 -1.29 10.49 -10.83
C MET A 69 -0.34 11.02 -11.92
N GLN A 70 0.07 12.29 -11.87
CA GLN A 70 1.22 12.75 -12.65
C GLN A 70 2.54 12.14 -12.17
N THR A 71 2.60 11.67 -10.92
CA THR A 71 3.85 11.22 -10.28
C THR A 71 3.75 9.89 -9.54
N THR A 72 2.56 9.49 -9.06
CA THR A 72 2.38 8.25 -8.29
C THR A 72 1.06 7.57 -8.62
N SER A 73 1.07 6.24 -8.66
CA SER A 73 -0.16 5.46 -8.81
C SER A 73 -0.84 5.25 -7.45
N PRO A 74 -2.16 4.95 -7.40
CA PRO A 74 -2.84 4.60 -6.16
C PRO A 74 -2.18 3.44 -5.40
N ILE A 75 -1.58 2.51 -6.14
CA ILE A 75 -0.87 1.36 -5.57
C ILE A 75 0.41 1.78 -4.86
N VAL A 76 1.20 2.69 -5.44
CA VAL A 76 2.46 3.15 -4.82
C VAL A 76 2.20 4.14 -3.70
N ASP A 77 1.19 5.00 -3.84
CA ASP A 77 0.83 5.99 -2.83
C ASP A 77 0.38 5.35 -1.51
N CYS A 78 -0.67 4.52 -1.58
CA CYS A 78 -1.28 3.95 -0.39
C CYS A 78 -0.76 2.55 -0.06
N GLY A 79 -0.38 1.75 -1.06
CA GLY A 79 0.01 0.36 -0.87
C GLY A 79 1.26 0.16 -0.04
N VAL A 80 2.18 1.13 -0.04
CA VAL A 80 3.36 1.10 0.83
C VAL A 80 3.00 1.03 2.31
N HIS A 81 1.89 1.64 2.72
CA HIS A 81 1.43 1.60 4.10
C HIS A 81 0.81 0.24 4.46
N TYR A 82 0.07 -0.39 3.55
CA TYR A 82 -0.56 -1.68 3.81
C TYR A 82 0.45 -2.84 3.74
N LEU A 83 1.43 -2.77 2.85
CA LEU A 83 2.56 -3.70 2.86
C LEU A 83 3.36 -3.58 4.16
N ASP A 84 3.56 -2.34 4.66
CA ASP A 84 4.18 -2.10 5.97
C ASP A 84 3.37 -2.70 7.12
N VAL A 85 2.04 -2.68 7.06
CA VAL A 85 1.19 -3.35 8.06
C VAL A 85 1.35 -4.88 7.98
N MET A 86 1.34 -5.47 6.78
CA MET A 86 1.54 -6.91 6.60
C MET A 86 2.88 -7.34 7.22
N LEU A 87 3.95 -6.59 6.93
CA LEU A 87 5.30 -6.82 7.45
C LEU A 87 5.48 -6.49 8.95
N GLN A 88 4.51 -5.84 9.59
CA GLN A 88 4.46 -5.71 11.05
C GLN A 88 3.73 -6.90 11.71
N ILE A 89 2.84 -7.56 10.98
CA ILE A 89 2.10 -8.72 11.48
C ILE A 89 2.94 -10.00 11.33
N THR A 90 3.47 -10.28 10.15
CA THR A 90 4.34 -11.44 9.92
C THR A 90 5.82 -11.06 9.94
N ASP A 91 6.65 -11.96 10.46
CA ASP A 91 8.11 -11.88 10.40
C ASP A 91 8.67 -12.65 9.18
N ALA A 92 7.79 -13.27 8.38
CA ALA A 92 8.11 -13.98 7.16
C ALA A 92 8.61 -13.06 6.04
N LYS A 93 9.44 -13.59 5.15
CA LYS A 93 10.02 -12.79 4.05
C LYS A 93 9.09 -12.80 2.85
N PRO A 94 8.79 -11.64 2.26
CA PRO A 94 8.14 -11.61 0.95
C PRO A 94 9.12 -12.14 -0.10
N VAL A 95 8.68 -13.12 -0.89
CA VAL A 95 9.50 -13.81 -1.90
C VAL A 95 9.01 -13.60 -3.33
N GLU A 96 7.74 -13.26 -3.52
CA GLU A 96 7.18 -12.98 -4.84
C GLU A 96 6.15 -11.86 -4.75
N VAL A 97 6.11 -11.00 -5.76
CA VAL A 97 5.08 -9.98 -5.93
C VAL A 97 4.45 -10.14 -7.30
N ARG A 98 3.12 -10.11 -7.33
CA ARG A 98 2.32 -10.05 -8.57
C ARG A 98 1.55 -8.76 -8.59
N GLY A 99 1.36 -8.17 -9.76
CA GLY A 99 0.64 -6.91 -9.89
C GLY A 99 -0.14 -6.84 -11.19
N MET A 100 -1.24 -6.11 -11.15
CA MET A 100 -1.98 -5.69 -12.34
C MET A 100 -2.59 -4.31 -12.13
N GLY A 101 -2.88 -3.63 -13.23
CA GLY A 101 -3.50 -2.32 -13.23
C GLY A 101 -4.33 -2.09 -14.47
N VAL A 102 -5.33 -1.22 -14.34
CA VAL A 102 -6.22 -0.80 -15.43
C VAL A 102 -6.37 0.71 -15.39
N ARG A 103 -6.25 1.33 -16.57
CA ARG A 103 -6.63 2.72 -16.82
C ARG A 103 -8.12 2.75 -17.15
N LEU A 104 -8.92 3.27 -16.22
CA LEU A 104 -10.38 3.29 -16.32
C LEU A 104 -10.94 4.55 -17.01
N THR A 105 -10.08 5.51 -17.35
CA THR A 105 -10.49 6.78 -17.97
C THR A 105 -9.39 7.34 -18.85
N ASP A 106 -9.79 8.07 -19.89
CA ASP A 106 -8.86 8.73 -20.79
C ASP A 106 -8.24 10.03 -20.24
N GLU A 107 -8.75 10.51 -19.11
CA GLU A 107 -8.26 11.72 -18.43
C GLU A 107 -6.91 11.54 -17.71
N VAL A 108 -6.44 10.31 -17.56
CA VAL A 108 -5.15 9.97 -16.94
C VAL A 108 -4.07 9.86 -18.04
N ALA A 109 -2.78 9.72 -17.72
CA ALA A 109 -1.75 9.48 -18.75
C ALA A 109 -1.83 8.03 -19.30
N PRO A 110 -1.48 7.77 -20.58
CA PRO A 110 -1.56 6.41 -21.15
C PRO A 110 -0.67 5.37 -20.45
N SER A 111 0.43 5.83 -19.84
CA SER A 111 1.35 4.99 -19.07
C SER A 111 0.96 4.83 -17.60
N MET A 112 -0.18 5.39 -17.19
CA MET A 112 -0.62 5.43 -15.79
C MET A 112 -1.96 4.69 -15.63
N TYR A 113 -2.20 4.19 -14.43
CA TYR A 113 -3.41 3.45 -14.07
C TYR A 113 -4.02 4.05 -12.80
N ASN A 114 -5.34 4.15 -12.79
CA ASN A 114 -6.11 4.63 -11.64
C ASN A 114 -6.84 3.50 -10.90
N TYR A 115 -6.56 2.25 -11.27
CA TYR A 115 -6.97 1.05 -10.55
C TYR A 115 -5.89 -0.01 -10.64
N GLY A 116 -5.67 -0.76 -9.56
CA GLY A 116 -4.85 -1.95 -9.61
C GLY A 116 -4.94 -2.77 -8.33
N HIS A 117 -4.20 -3.86 -8.32
CA HIS A 117 -3.93 -4.60 -7.10
C HIS A 117 -2.57 -5.30 -7.18
N LEU A 118 -1.97 -5.52 -6.02
CA LEU A 118 -0.77 -6.32 -5.84
C LEU A 118 -1.08 -7.53 -4.96
N GLN A 119 -0.32 -8.60 -5.18
CA GLN A 119 -0.28 -9.78 -4.32
C GLN A 119 1.15 -9.97 -3.85
N VAL A 120 1.33 -10.39 -2.60
CA VAL A 120 2.64 -10.70 -2.02
C VAL A 120 2.59 -12.10 -1.45
N LEU A 121 3.53 -12.95 -1.86
CA LEU A 121 3.69 -14.30 -1.32
C LEU A 121 4.87 -14.31 -0.36
N PHE A 122 4.70 -14.94 0.79
CA PHE A 122 5.71 -15.04 1.83
C PHE A 122 6.29 -16.46 1.92
N ASP A 123 7.49 -16.59 2.48
CA ASP A 123 8.20 -17.87 2.62
C ASP A 123 7.60 -18.85 3.65
N ASP A 124 6.67 -18.38 4.50
CA ASP A 124 5.91 -19.19 5.45
C ASP A 124 4.55 -19.67 4.92
N GLY A 125 4.24 -19.38 3.66
CA GLY A 125 2.95 -19.67 3.03
C GLY A 125 1.86 -18.61 3.27
N SER A 126 2.16 -17.53 4.01
CA SER A 126 1.27 -16.38 4.10
C SER A 126 1.10 -15.71 2.73
N VAL A 127 -0.06 -15.11 2.50
CA VAL A 127 -0.38 -14.40 1.26
C VAL A 127 -1.02 -13.05 1.57
N GLY A 128 -0.60 -12.02 0.83
CA GLY A 128 -1.19 -10.70 0.88
C GLY A 128 -1.86 -10.33 -0.43
N TRP A 129 -3.00 -9.66 -0.34
CA TRP A 129 -3.68 -8.99 -1.43
C TRP A 129 -3.94 -7.54 -1.02
N TYR A 130 -3.52 -6.61 -1.87
CA TYR A 130 -3.81 -5.19 -1.72
C TYR A 130 -4.36 -4.59 -3.00
N GLU A 131 -5.54 -3.98 -2.92
CA GLU A 131 -6.20 -3.28 -4.03
C GLU A 131 -6.32 -1.79 -3.75
N ALA A 132 -6.15 -0.96 -4.78
CA ALA A 132 -6.42 0.46 -4.71
C ALA A 132 -6.95 0.99 -6.04
N GLY A 133 -7.87 1.93 -5.96
CA GLY A 133 -8.45 2.60 -7.11
C GLY A 133 -8.90 4.02 -6.77
N TRP A 134 -8.73 4.93 -7.72
CA TRP A 134 -9.09 6.34 -7.62
C TRP A 134 -9.99 6.74 -8.77
N GLY A 135 -11.06 7.45 -8.47
CA GLY A 135 -11.88 8.12 -9.47
C GLY A 135 -13.37 8.01 -9.24
N PRO A 136 -14.18 8.63 -10.11
CA PRO A 136 -15.64 8.57 -10.01
C PRO A 136 -16.21 7.19 -10.32
N MET A 137 -15.40 6.27 -10.86
CA MET A 137 -15.78 4.90 -11.24
C MET A 137 -15.86 3.95 -10.03
N ILE A 138 -15.33 4.38 -8.87
CA ILE A 138 -15.26 3.55 -7.67
C ILE A 138 -16.63 3.50 -6.99
N SER A 139 -17.05 2.29 -6.61
CA SER A 139 -18.32 2.04 -5.91
C SER A 139 -18.40 2.76 -4.57
N GLU A 140 -19.60 3.20 -4.20
CA GLU A 140 -19.91 3.84 -2.91
C GLU A 140 -20.29 2.86 -1.79
N THR A 141 -20.59 1.60 -2.11
CA THR A 141 -21.27 0.70 -1.17
C THR A 141 -20.39 -0.42 -0.64
N ALA A 142 -19.36 -0.86 -1.38
CA ALA A 142 -18.52 -1.99 -1.00
C ALA A 142 -17.05 -1.79 -1.41
N PHE A 143 -16.46 -0.68 -0.95
CA PHE A 143 -15.13 -0.24 -1.38
C PHE A 143 -14.05 -0.41 -0.32
N PHE A 144 -14.37 -0.93 0.87
CA PHE A 144 -13.40 -1.04 1.97
C PHE A 144 -13.44 -2.40 2.67
N VAL A 145 -12.27 -3.02 2.77
CA VAL A 145 -11.97 -4.32 3.36
C VAL A 145 -10.64 -4.20 4.06
N LYS A 146 -10.59 -4.57 5.35
CA LYS A 146 -9.37 -4.73 6.14
C LYS A 146 -9.51 -6.00 6.95
N ASP A 147 -8.93 -7.07 6.44
CA ASP A 147 -9.13 -8.39 7.00
C ASP A 147 -7.82 -9.16 7.10
N VAL A 148 -7.69 -9.91 8.18
CA VAL A 148 -6.57 -10.80 8.48
C VAL A 148 -7.17 -12.11 8.96
N MET A 149 -6.92 -13.17 8.20
CA MET A 149 -7.40 -14.52 8.51
C MET A 149 -6.22 -15.44 8.80
N SER A 150 -6.43 -16.40 9.69
CA SER A 150 -5.50 -17.48 10.03
C SER A 150 -6.29 -18.79 10.23
N PRO A 151 -5.62 -19.96 10.27
CA PRO A 151 -6.24 -21.22 10.70
C PRO A 151 -6.87 -21.17 12.10
#